data_AF-A0A8T5H8V5-F1
#
_entry.id   AF-A0A8T5H8V5-F1
#
_cell.length_a   1.000
_cell.length_b   1.000
_cell.length_c   1.000
_cell.angle_alpha   90.00
_cell.angle_beta   90.00
_cell.angle_gamma   90.00
#
_symmetry.space_group_name_H-M   'P 1'
#
loop_
_entity.id
_entity.type
_entity.pdbx_description
1 polymer ?
#
loop_
_entity_poly.entity_id
_entity_poly.type
_entity_poly.pdbx_seq_one_letter_code
_entity_poly.pdbx_strand_id
1 'polypeptide(L)'
;QPVVRFNQFNDSALDFSMWLYVKDYGAQFKTKTDLRMIMYEEFKKYDIRIPWPIRTVYQGDEKKEQNEIDEKDEFRNKVIDEYGLGDLGRGEGDE
;
A
#
# COMPACT_ATOMS: atom_id res chain seq x y z
N GLN A 1 -31.57 -5.34 2.60
CA GLN A 1 -30.55 -5.81 1.65
C GLN A 1 -29.16 -5.50 2.23
N PRO A 2 -28.15 -6.35 2.06
CA PRO A 2 -26.79 -6.05 2.50
C PRO A 2 -26.18 -4.92 1.66
N VAL A 3 -25.36 -4.08 2.27
CA VAL A 3 -24.63 -3.01 1.59
C VAL A 3 -23.14 -3.31 1.65
N VAL A 4 -22.48 -3.35 0.49
CA VAL A 4 -21.03 -3.56 0.38
C VAL A 4 -20.43 -2.30 -0.24
N ARG A 5 -19.36 -1.78 0.36
CA ARG A 5 -18.67 -0.57 -0.07
C ARG A 5 -17.17 -0.76 -0.06
N PHE A 6 -16.51 -0.32 -1.13
CA PHE A 6 -15.07 -0.14 -1.17
C PHE A 6 -14.67 1.05 -0.28
N ASN A 7 -13.75 0.84 0.66
CA ASN A 7 -13.30 1.88 1.57
C ASN A 7 -12.04 2.57 1.05
N GLN A 8 -10.94 1.82 0.90
CA GLN A 8 -9.64 2.37 0.56
C GLN A 8 -8.67 1.31 0.02
N PHE A 9 -7.60 1.78 -0.62
CA PHE A 9 -6.40 1.00 -0.91
C PHE A 9 -5.50 1.02 0.32
N ASN A 10 -5.19 -0.15 0.86
CA ASN A 10 -4.30 -0.32 2.02
C ASN A 10 -2.94 -0.89 1.56
N ASP A 11 -1.95 -0.95 2.45
CA ASP A 11 -0.55 -1.31 2.13
C ASP A 11 -0.41 -2.67 1.43
N SER A 12 -1.32 -3.59 1.70
CA SER A 12 -1.25 -4.97 1.21
C SER A 12 -2.60 -5.53 0.75
N ALA A 13 -3.68 -4.75 0.84
CA ALA A 13 -5.03 -5.24 0.62
C ALA A 13 -5.99 -4.15 0.13
N LEU A 14 -7.12 -4.57 -0.43
CA LEU A 14 -8.26 -3.71 -0.72
C LEU A 14 -9.28 -3.86 0.41
N ASP A 15 -9.59 -2.75 1.09
CA ASP A 15 -10.49 -2.77 2.23
C ASP A 15 -11.94 -2.56 1.77
N PHE A 16 -12.82 -3.48 2.15
CA PHE A 16 -14.27 -3.38 1.92
C PHE A 16 -15.03 -3.40 3.25
N SER A 17 -16.03 -2.53 3.38
CA SER A 17 -17.03 -2.61 4.45
C SER A 17 -18.29 -3.29 3.96
N MET A 18 -18.86 -4.15 4.81
CA MET A 18 -20.15 -4.77 4.56
C MET A 18 -21.08 -4.57 5.77
N TRP A 19 -22.28 -4.09 5.48
CA TRP A 19 -23.32 -3.79 6.46
C TRP A 19 -24.49 -4.72 6.21
N LEU A 20 -24.93 -5.41 7.26
CA LEU A 20 -25.98 -6.41 7.17
C LEU A 20 -26.88 -6.31 8.40
N TYR A 21 -28.19 -6.24 8.16
CA TYR A 21 -29.19 -6.20 9.24
C TYR A 21 -29.64 -7.61 9.56
N VAL A 22 -29.59 -7.97 10.84
CA VAL A 22 -30.04 -9.27 11.35
C VAL A 22 -31.38 -9.06 12.06
N LYS A 23 -32.30 -10.00 11.89
CA LYS A 23 -33.66 -9.91 12.46
C LYS A 23 -33.70 -10.08 13.98
N ASP A 24 -32.79 -10.90 14.52
CA ASP A 24 -32.72 -11.23 15.94
C ASP A 24 -31.31 -10.95 16.46
N TYR A 25 -31.24 -10.31 17.63
CA TYR A 25 -29.99 -9.99 18.31
C TYR A 25 -29.20 -11.25 18.68
N GLY A 26 -29.87 -12.34 19.07
CA GLY A 26 -29.21 -13.60 19.41
C GLY A 26 -28.51 -14.26 18.21
N ALA A 27 -29.02 -14.02 17.01
CA ALA A 27 -28.51 -14.61 15.78
C ALA A 27 -27.30 -13.86 15.18
N GLN A 28 -26.90 -12.72 15.75
CA GLN A 28 -25.84 -11.88 15.18
C GLN A 28 -24.50 -12.62 15.03
N PHE A 29 -24.11 -13.42 16.04
CA PHE A 29 -22.82 -14.10 16.05
C PHE A 29 -22.79 -15.26 15.06
N LYS A 30 -23.87 -16.06 15.03
CA LYS A 30 -24.03 -17.15 14.08
C LYS A 30 -24.00 -16.61 12.65
N THR A 31 -24.81 -15.60 12.37
CA THR A 31 -24.87 -14.97 11.03
C THR A 31 -23.51 -14.43 10.60
N LYS A 32 -22.75 -13.81 11.52
CA LYS A 32 -21.40 -13.29 11.24
C LYS A 32 -20.42 -14.41 10.87
N THR A 33 -20.45 -15.54 11.58
CA THR A 33 -19.59 -16.68 11.30
C THR A 33 -19.96 -17.36 9.98
N ASP A 34 -21.25 -17.62 9.77
CA ASP A 34 -21.76 -18.24 8.54
C ASP A 34 -21.39 -17.39 7.32
N LEU A 35 -21.55 -16.07 7.41
CA LEU A 35 -21.20 -15.13 6.35
C LEU A 35 -19.69 -15.16 6.01
N ARG A 36 -18.82 -15.30 7.02
CA ARG A 36 -17.37 -15.43 6.80
C ARG A 36 -17.02 -16.72 6.05
N MET A 37 -17.66 -17.83 6.40
CA MET A 37 -17.46 -19.12 5.73
C MET A 37 -17.91 -19.05 4.26
N ILE A 38 -19.12 -18.52 4.02
CA ILE A 38 -19.65 -18.34 2.66
C ILE A 38 -18.74 -17.45 1.82
N MET A 39 -18.28 -16.31 2.37
CA MET A 39 -17.35 -15.43 1.65
C MET A 39 -16.03 -16.14 1.31
N TYR A 40 -15.48 -16.91 2.24
CA TYR A 40 -14.25 -17.65 2.02
C TYR A 40 -14.40 -18.69 0.89
N GLU A 41 -15.52 -19.41 0.86
CA GLU A 41 -15.82 -20.39 -0.19
C GLU A 41 -16.04 -19.73 -1.57
N GLU A 42 -16.79 -18.63 -1.62
CA GLU A 42 -17.01 -17.89 -2.87
C GLU A 42 -15.72 -17.25 -3.38
N PHE A 43 -14.88 -16.68 -2.50
CA PHE A 43 -13.57 -16.18 -2.90
C PHE A 43 -12.69 -17.27 -3.50
N LYS A 44 -12.69 -18.47 -2.90
CA LYS A 44 -11.97 -19.62 -3.46
C LYS A 44 -12.51 -20.03 -4.83
N LYS A 45 -13.82 -19.99 -5.03
CA LYS A 45 -14.48 -20.34 -6.30
C LYS A 45 -14.10 -19.38 -7.44
N TYR A 46 -13.94 -18.09 -7.13
CA TYR A 46 -13.53 -17.06 -8.10
C TYR A 46 -12.02 -16.81 -8.14
N ASP A 47 -11.20 -17.64 -7.48
CA ASP A 47 -9.74 -17.48 -7.32
C ASP A 47 -9.33 -16.09 -6.77
N ILE A 48 -10.16 -15.53 -5.90
CA ILE A 48 -9.86 -14.32 -5.12
C ILE A 48 -9.13 -14.75 -3.86
N ARG A 49 -7.94 -14.19 -3.63
CA ARG A 49 -7.08 -14.53 -2.48
C ARG A 49 -7.01 -13.38 -1.51
N ILE A 50 -7.15 -13.70 -0.22
CA ILE A 50 -6.89 -12.75 0.86
C ILE A 50 -5.37 -12.67 1.05
N PRO A 51 -4.74 -11.52 0.76
CA PRO A 51 -3.30 -11.39 0.84
C PRO A 51 -2.85 -11.38 2.31
N TRP A 52 -1.71 -12.03 2.57
CA TRP A 52 -0.91 -11.74 3.75
C TRP A 52 -0.23 -10.38 3.56
N PRO A 53 0.26 -9.72 4.64
CA PRO A 53 1.06 -8.52 4.51
C PRO A 53 2.20 -8.73 3.50
N ILE A 54 2.20 -7.93 2.44
CA ILE A 54 3.20 -7.95 1.37
C ILE A 54 4.16 -6.79 1.55
N ARG A 55 5.42 -7.03 1.18
CA ARG A 55 6.45 -5.99 1.13
C ARG A 55 7.28 -6.16 -0.13
N THR A 56 7.67 -5.04 -0.71
CA THR A 56 8.64 -5.02 -1.81
C THR A 56 10.04 -5.03 -1.20
N VAL A 57 10.85 -6.03 -1.55
CA VAL A 57 12.27 -6.09 -1.17
C VAL A 57 13.08 -5.75 -2.42
N TYR A 58 13.82 -4.66 -2.37
CA TYR A 58 14.79 -4.32 -3.40
C TYR A 58 16.03 -5.21 -3.21
N GLN A 59 16.35 -6.00 -4.22
CA GLN A 59 17.60 -6.78 -4.29
C GLN A 59 18.53 -6.11 -5.31
N GLY A 60 19.01 -4.91 -4.98
CA GLY A 60 20.10 -4.25 -5.70
C GLY A 60 21.44 -4.63 -5.09
N ASP A 61 22.51 -4.64 -5.89
CA ASP A 61 23.86 -4.63 -5.34
C ASP A 61 24.16 -3.20 -4.90
N GLU A 62 23.89 -2.90 -3.62
CA GLU A 62 24.04 -1.55 -3.04
C GLU A 62 25.43 -0.97 -3.32
N LYS A 63 26.46 -1.81 -3.40
CA LYS A 63 27.83 -1.36 -3.71
C LYS A 63 27.95 -0.91 -5.16
N LYS A 64 27.31 -1.61 -6.09
CA LYS A 64 27.35 -1.26 -7.50
C LYS A 64 26.56 0.01 -7.75
N GLU A 65 25.39 0.15 -7.15
CA GLU A 65 24.59 1.39 -7.22
C GLU A 65 25.34 2.57 -6.61
N GLN A 66 25.99 2.39 -5.45
CA GLN A 66 26.78 3.45 -4.84
C GLN A 66 27.95 3.87 -5.73
N ASN A 67 28.69 2.91 -6.31
CA ASN A 67 29.77 3.22 -7.24
C ASN A 67 29.26 3.99 -8.48
N GLU A 68 28.13 3.59 -9.05
CA GLU A 68 27.52 4.28 -10.20
C GLU A 68 27.05 5.70 -9.85
N ILE A 69 26.61 5.93 -8.61
CA ILE A 69 26.27 7.27 -8.09
C ILE A 69 27.53 8.11 -7.90
N ASP A 70 28.56 7.54 -7.28
CA ASP A 70 29.83 8.22 -6.99
C ASP A 70 30.53 8.66 -8.29
N GLU A 71 30.48 7.85 -9.36
CA GLU A 71 31.00 8.22 -10.69
C GLU A 71 30.32 9.47 -11.27
N LYS A 72 29.07 9.75 -10.89
CA LYS A 72 28.30 10.90 -11.37
C LYS A 72 28.50 12.15 -10.51
N ASP A 73 29.19 12.05 -9.37
CA ASP A 73 29.35 13.16 -8.44
C ASP A 73 30.24 14.27 -8.98
N GLU A 74 31.28 13.95 -9.75
CA GLU A 74 32.11 15.00 -10.39
C GLU A 74 31.29 15.88 -11.34
N PHE A 75 30.45 15.25 -12.16
CA PHE A 75 29.55 15.97 -13.06
C PHE A 75 28.50 16.75 -12.29
N ARG A 76 27.89 16.16 -11.27
CA ARG A 76 26.90 16.81 -10.39
C ARG A 76 27.50 18.07 -9.74
N ASN A 77 28.69 17.97 -9.17
CA ASN A 77 29.37 19.09 -8.52
C ASN A 77 29.71 20.20 -9.51
N LYS A 78 30.16 19.85 -10.73
CA LYS A 78 30.44 20.84 -11.77
C LYS A 78 29.18 21.59 -12.21
N VAL A 79 28.06 20.89 -12.36
CA VAL A 79 26.77 21.52 -12.70
C VAL A 79 26.28 22.42 -11.57
N ILE A 80 26.46 22.02 -10.30
CA ILE A 80 26.14 22.86 -9.14
C ILE A 80 27.02 24.11 -9.09
N ASP A 81 28.31 24.01 -9.41
CA ASP A 81 29.22 25.15 -9.46
C ASP A 81 28.88 26.12 -10.61
N GLU A 82 28.49 25.59 -11.78
CA GLU A 82 28.18 26.38 -12.97
C GLU A 82 26.81 27.07 -12.91
N TYR A 83 25.77 26.39 -12.40
CA TYR A 83 24.38 26.88 -12.41
C TYR A 83 23.83 27.22 -11.02
N GLY A 84 24.55 26.89 -9.94
CA GLY A 84 24.07 27.01 -8.57
C GLY A 84 23.00 25.97 -8.23
N LEU A 85 22.65 25.87 -6.94
CA LEU A 85 21.54 25.03 -6.48
C LEU A 85 20.15 25.62 -6.80
N GLY A 86 20.07 26.87 -7.25
CA GLY A 86 18.81 27.56 -7.53
C GLY A 86 17.86 27.58 -6.31
N ASP A 87 16.55 27.55 -6.58
CA ASP A 87 15.48 27.55 -5.57
C ASP A 87 15.31 26.20 -4.84
N LEU A 88 16.07 25.16 -5.23
CA LEU A 88 16.04 23.84 -4.59
C LEU A 88 16.63 23.84 -3.17
N GLY A 89 17.35 24.91 -2.78
CA GLY A 89 17.88 25.11 -1.43
C GLY A 89 16.87 25.73 -0.45
N ARG A 90 15.76 26.31 -0.94
CA ARG A 90 14.66 26.79 -0.10
C ARG A 90 13.62 25.68 0.04
N GLY A 91 13.93 24.69 0.87
CA GLY A 91 12.85 24.01 1.58
C GLY A 91 12.15 25.07 2.43
N GLU A 92 10.85 25.25 2.24
CA GLU A 92 9.97 25.99 3.15
C GLU A 92 10.18 25.43 4.57
N GLY A 93 10.99 26.14 5.33
CA GLY A 93 11.22 25.97 6.75
C GLY A 93 11.06 27.33 7.41
N ASP A 94 9.91 27.95 7.19
CA ASP A 94 9.40 29.10 7.95
C ASP A 94 7.85 28.99 7.96
N GLU A 95 7.34 28.09 8.81
CA GLU A 95 6.20 28.26 9.75
C GLU A 95 5.83 26.91 10.41
#